data_AF-A0AAU3K8N8-F1
#
_entry.id   AF-A0AAU3K8N8-F1
#
_cell.length_a   1.000
_cell.length_b   1.000
_cell.length_c   1.000
_cell.angle_alpha   90.00
_cell.angle_beta   90.00
_cell.angle_gamma   90.00
#
_symmetry.space_group_name_H-M   'P 1'
#
loop_
_entity.id
_entity.type
_entity.pdbx_description
1 polymer ?
#
loop_
_entity_poly.entity_id
_entity_poly.type
_entity_poly.pdbx_seq_one_letter_code
_entity_poly.pdbx_strand_id
1 'polypeptide(L)'
;MDEEAITIRLTRDQAFVLSDWLYQVMFQSDDLEGIVHDRAVWSPIYAISGTLDKTLIEIFMPGYDPRLEAAKERLRADLYGGADESTAPRQDTADAPQTHQVERGTAGNHGESDRAQ
;
A
#
# COMPACT_ATOMS: atom_id res chain seq x y z
N MET A 1 -40.97 5.57 15.98
CA MET A 1 -40.40 6.35 14.87
C MET A 1 -39.62 5.34 14.06
N ASP A 2 -40.04 5.04 12.84
CA ASP A 2 -39.17 4.29 11.92
C ASP A 2 -38.12 5.28 11.41
N GLU A 3 -37.06 5.45 12.20
CA GLU A 3 -35.90 6.24 11.78
C GLU A 3 -35.21 5.52 10.62
N GLU A 4 -34.94 6.26 9.55
CA GLU A 4 -34.24 5.74 8.38
C GLU A 4 -32.85 5.22 8.80
N ALA A 5 -32.63 3.92 8.65
CA ALA A 5 -31.40 3.29 9.09
C ALA A 5 -30.20 3.75 8.23
N ILE A 6 -29.20 4.34 8.88
CA ILE A 6 -27.94 4.69 8.22
C ILE A 6 -27.11 3.42 8.02
N THR A 7 -26.81 3.08 6.76
CA THR A 7 -26.00 1.89 6.43
C THR A 7 -24.54 2.28 6.19
N ILE A 8 -23.64 1.68 6.97
CA ILE A 8 -22.18 1.78 6.78
C ILE A 8 -21.68 0.47 6.17
N ARG A 9 -20.95 0.55 5.05
CA ARG A 9 -20.33 -0.60 4.40
C ARG A 9 -18.85 -0.66 4.76
N LEU A 10 -18.43 -1.78 5.34
CA LEU A 10 -17.03 -2.06 5.66
C LEU A 10 -16.53 -3.21 4.78
N THR A 11 -15.28 -3.15 4.35
CA THR A 11 -14.61 -4.34 3.79
C THR A 11 -14.42 -5.39 4.88
N ARG A 12 -14.11 -6.63 4.50
CA ARG A 12 -13.86 -7.69 5.48
C ARG A 12 -12.71 -7.31 6.43
N ASP A 13 -11.62 -6.79 5.89
CA ASP A 13 -10.46 -6.35 6.68
C ASP A 13 -10.82 -5.20 7.63
N GLN A 14 -11.57 -4.18 7.16
CA GLN A 14 -12.02 -3.08 8.01
C GLN A 14 -12.90 -3.58 9.16
N ALA A 15 -13.87 -4.43 8.85
CA ALA A 15 -14.79 -4.97 9.83
C ALA A 15 -14.05 -5.85 10.86
N PHE A 16 -13.06 -6.64 10.39
CA PHE A 16 -12.27 -7.52 11.24
C PHE A 16 -11.38 -6.74 12.22
N VAL A 17 -10.63 -5.75 11.72
CA VAL A 17 -9.74 -4.91 12.55
C VAL A 17 -10.55 -4.06 13.53
N LEU A 18 -11.69 -3.50 13.11
CA LEU A 18 -12.57 -2.74 13.99
C LEU A 18 -13.18 -3.62 15.08
N SER A 19 -13.61 -4.84 14.73
CA SER A 19 -14.17 -5.79 15.69
C SER A 19 -13.16 -6.21 16.76
N ASP A 20 -11.91 -6.47 16.37
CA ASP A 20 -10.81 -6.76 17.33
C ASP A 20 -10.62 -5.60 18.31
N TRP A 21 -10.46 -4.38 17.79
CA TRP A 21 -10.23 -3.21 18.63
C TRP A 21 -11.39 -2.95 19.60
N LEU A 22 -12.63 -3.07 19.13
CA LEU A 22 -13.82 -2.93 19.97
C LEU A 22 -13.85 -4.00 21.06
N TYR A 23 -13.54 -5.26 20.73
CA TYR A 23 -13.50 -6.33 21.72
C TYR A 23 -12.46 -6.06 22.81
N GLN A 24 -11.26 -5.62 22.41
CA GLN A 24 -10.16 -5.30 23.32
C GLN A 24 -10.54 -4.16 24.27
N VAL A 25 -10.98 -3.02 23.73
CA VAL A 25 -11.25 -1.80 24.50
C VAL A 25 -12.52 -1.88 25.35
N MET A 26 -13.50 -2.72 24.96
CA MET A 26 -14.76 -2.84 25.70
C MET A 26 -14.78 -3.96 26.73
N PHE A 27 -14.00 -5.03 26.52
CA PHE A 27 -14.09 -6.25 27.34
C PHE A 27 -12.76 -6.68 27.96
N GLN A 28 -11.62 -6.31 27.38
CA GLN A 28 -10.31 -6.65 27.94
C GLN A 28 -9.66 -5.47 28.69
N SER A 29 -10.12 -4.24 28.46
CA SER A 29 -9.75 -3.09 29.27
C SER A 29 -10.97 -2.25 29.66
N ASP A 30 -10.79 -1.41 30.69
CA ASP A 30 -11.74 -0.35 31.06
C ASP A 30 -11.43 0.96 30.30
N ASP A 31 -10.65 0.90 29.21
CA ASP A 31 -10.09 2.09 28.55
C ASP A 31 -11.08 2.84 27.67
N LEU A 32 -12.29 2.30 27.43
CA LEU A 32 -13.26 2.97 26.57
C LEU A 32 -13.56 4.40 27.05
N GLU A 33 -13.68 4.63 28.36
CA GLU A 33 -13.89 5.96 28.94
C GLU A 33 -12.66 6.88 28.79
N GLY A 34 -11.47 6.29 28.74
CA GLY A 34 -10.20 6.98 28.48
C GLY A 34 -10.02 7.40 27.01
N ILE A 35 -10.72 6.76 26.07
CA ILE A 35 -10.64 7.04 24.63
C ILE A 35 -11.85 7.85 24.15
N VAL A 36 -13.04 7.52 24.64
CA VAL A 36 -14.32 8.10 24.25
C VAL A 36 -14.95 8.77 25.45
N HIS A 37 -14.60 10.04 25.67
CA HIS A 37 -15.03 10.79 26.85
C HIS A 37 -16.52 11.16 26.83
N ASP A 38 -17.10 11.38 25.65
CA ASP A 38 -18.53 11.71 25.53
C ASP A 38 -19.37 10.41 25.56
N ARG A 39 -20.17 10.27 26.61
CA ARG A 39 -21.08 9.12 26.82
C ARG A 39 -22.12 8.98 25.71
N ALA A 40 -22.50 10.05 25.03
CA ALA A 40 -23.44 9.97 23.91
C ALA A 40 -22.87 9.15 22.74
N VAL A 41 -21.54 9.18 22.55
CA VAL A 41 -20.84 8.42 21.50
C VAL A 41 -20.79 6.92 21.81
N TRP A 42 -20.99 6.52 23.06
CA TRP A 42 -21.00 5.10 23.44
C TRP A 42 -22.18 4.38 22.80
N SER A 43 -23.34 5.04 22.67
CA SER A 43 -24.54 4.45 22.07
C SER A 43 -24.29 3.92 20.64
N PRO A 44 -23.79 4.71 19.68
CA PRO A 44 -23.46 4.19 18.35
C PRO A 44 -22.31 3.17 18.37
N ILE A 45 -21.33 3.28 19.29
CA ILE A 45 -20.28 2.27 19.43
C ILE A 45 -20.86 0.91 19.84
N TYR A 46 -21.76 0.87 20.82
CA TYR A 46 -22.45 -0.37 21.22
C TYR A 46 -23.29 -0.94 20.07
N ALA A 47 -23.96 -0.09 19.28
CA ALA A 47 -24.74 -0.54 18.14
C ALA A 47 -23.85 -1.18 17.04
N ILE A 48 -22.70 -0.57 16.74
CA ILE A 48 -21.73 -1.10 15.78
C ILE A 48 -21.12 -2.41 16.31
N SER A 49 -20.65 -2.42 17.56
CA SER A 49 -20.06 -3.59 18.22
C SER A 49 -21.02 -4.78 18.22
N GLY A 50 -22.28 -4.58 18.63
CA GLY A 50 -23.29 -5.63 18.63
C GLY A 50 -23.71 -6.12 17.23
N THR A 51 -23.48 -5.32 16.19
CA THR A 51 -23.69 -5.74 14.80
C THR A 51 -22.51 -6.57 14.29
N LEU A 52 -21.28 -6.17 14.61
CA LEU A 52 -20.07 -6.87 14.22
C LEU A 52 -19.93 -8.23 14.93
N ASP A 53 -20.21 -8.30 16.23
CA ASP A 53 -20.18 -9.54 17.03
C ASP A 53 -21.05 -10.65 16.42
N LYS A 54 -22.22 -10.29 15.88
CA LYS A 54 -23.14 -11.25 15.23
C LYS A 54 -22.70 -11.70 13.84
N THR A 55 -21.80 -10.96 13.19
CA THR A 55 -21.44 -11.16 11.78
C THR A 55 -20.02 -11.66 11.58
N LEU A 56 -19.14 -11.49 12.58
CA LEU A 56 -17.73 -11.82 12.53
C LEU A 56 -17.36 -12.85 13.61
N ILE A 57 -17.47 -14.13 13.25
CA ILE A 57 -17.00 -15.25 14.10
C ILE A 57 -15.47 -15.44 13.98
N GLU A 58 -14.81 -14.64 13.12
CA GLU A 58 -13.39 -14.81 12.77
C GLU A 58 -12.43 -14.58 13.93
N ILE A 59 -12.85 -13.78 14.93
CA ILE A 59 -12.09 -13.56 16.16
C ILE A 59 -11.88 -14.85 16.97
N PHE A 60 -12.67 -15.89 16.69
CA PHE A 60 -12.60 -17.19 17.36
C PHE A 60 -11.94 -18.28 16.49
N MET A 61 -11.44 -17.95 15.30
CA MET A 61 -10.83 -18.92 14.39
C MET A 61 -9.35 -19.20 14.71
N PRO A 62 -8.84 -20.42 14.43
CA PRO A 62 -7.43 -20.71 14.55
C PRO A 62 -6.59 -19.86 13.58
N GLY A 63 -5.41 -19.44 14.03
CA GLY A 63 -4.55 -18.51 13.28
C GLY A 63 -5.13 -17.10 13.24
N TYR A 64 -5.85 -16.70 14.30
CA TYR A 64 -6.38 -15.37 14.49
C TYR A 64 -5.31 -14.27 14.34
N ASP A 65 -4.26 -14.32 15.17
CA ASP A 65 -3.26 -13.23 15.21
C ASP A 65 -2.58 -12.99 13.84
N PRO A 66 -2.07 -14.03 13.14
CA PRO A 66 -1.46 -13.82 11.82
C PRO A 66 -2.43 -13.24 10.78
N ARG A 67 -3.72 -13.60 10.84
CA ARG A 67 -4.75 -13.06 9.93
C ARG A 67 -5.05 -11.61 10.23
N LEU A 68 -5.17 -11.27 11.51
CA LEU A 68 -5.44 -9.92 11.97
C LEU A 68 -4.32 -8.96 11.57
N GLU A 69 -3.06 -9.37 11.78
CA GLU A 69 -1.92 -8.53 11.38
C GLU A 69 -1.85 -8.36 9.86
N ALA A 70 -2.09 -9.42 9.07
CA ALA A 70 -2.14 -9.30 7.62
C ALA A 70 -3.27 -8.35 7.15
N ALA A 71 -4.43 -8.35 7.83
CA ALA A 71 -5.50 -7.40 7.53
C ALA A 71 -5.10 -5.96 7.88
N LYS A 72 -4.47 -5.73 9.04
CA LYS A 72 -3.95 -4.42 9.43
C LYS A 72 -2.89 -3.91 8.43
N GLU A 73 -1.99 -4.76 7.97
CA GLU A 73 -0.97 -4.41 6.97
C GLU A 73 -1.60 -3.94 5.66
N ARG A 74 -2.57 -4.69 5.11
CA ARG A 74 -3.29 -4.29 3.89
C ARG A 74 -3.98 -2.94 4.07
N LEU A 75 -4.70 -2.72 5.18
CA LEU A 75 -5.37 -1.45 5.45
C LEU A 75 -4.39 -0.28 5.60
N ARG A 76 -3.24 -0.50 6.24
CA ARG A 76 -2.19 0.54 6.37
C ARG A 76 -1.59 0.88 5.00
N ALA A 77 -1.32 -0.12 4.17
CA ALA A 77 -0.82 0.09 2.82
C ALA A 77 -1.81 0.92 1.97
N ASP A 78 -3.11 0.63 2.09
CA ASP A 78 -4.16 1.38 1.41
C ASP A 78 -4.28 2.84 1.90
N LEU A 79 -4.12 3.07 3.21
CA LEU A 79 -4.27 4.40 3.82
C LEU A 79 -3.09 5.33 3.55
N TYR A 80 -1.87 4.81 3.54
CA TYR A 80 -0.65 5.62 3.42
C TYR A 80 -0.08 5.66 1.99
N GLY A 81 -0.76 5.00 1.04
CA GLY A 81 -0.25 4.76 -0.30
C GLY A 81 0.89 3.75 -0.23
N GLY A 82 0.78 2.66 -0.97
CA GLY A 82 1.85 1.66 -1.06
C GLY A 82 3.18 2.38 -1.30
N ALA A 83 4.15 2.19 -0.40
CA ALA A 83 5.47 2.81 -0.45
C ALA A 83 6.33 2.29 -1.63
N ASP A 84 5.69 1.90 -2.73
CA ASP A 84 6.28 1.27 -3.91
C ASP A 84 5.69 1.84 -5.21
N GLU A 85 5.17 3.07 -5.20
CA GLU A 85 5.00 3.82 -6.44
C GLU A 85 6.35 4.36 -6.93
N SER A 86 7.05 3.51 -7.69
CA SER A 86 7.86 3.87 -8.84
C SER A 86 8.95 4.94 -8.65
N THR A 87 10.07 4.54 -8.04
CA THR A 87 11.39 5.08 -8.44
C THR A 87 12.21 4.02 -9.18
N ALA A 88 11.60 3.34 -10.15
CA ALA A 88 12.38 2.65 -11.18
C ALA A 88 13.02 3.75 -12.07
N PRO A 89 14.35 3.77 -12.26
CA PRO A 89 14.95 4.65 -13.26
C PRO A 89 14.34 4.25 -14.61
N ARG A 90 13.75 5.23 -15.31
CA ARG A 90 13.47 5.10 -16.74
C ARG A 90 14.79 4.71 -17.39
N GLN A 91 14.96 3.43 -17.74
CA GLN A 91 15.96 3.03 -18.70
C GLN A 91 15.53 3.66 -20.00
N ASP A 92 16.11 4.83 -20.30
CA ASP A 92 16.15 5.37 -21.65
C ASP A 92 16.87 4.34 -22.49
N THR A 93 16.06 3.47 -23.11
CA THR A 93 16.48 2.53 -24.13
C THR A 93 17.21 3.31 -25.20
N ALA A 94 18.48 2.96 -25.35
CA ALA A 94 19.35 3.21 -26.47
C ALA A 94 18.59 3.55 -27.77
N ASP A 95 18.64 4.82 -28.16
CA ASP A 95 18.38 5.23 -29.53
C ASP A 95 19.68 5.80 -30.09
N ALA A 96 20.50 4.91 -30.64
CA ALA A 96 21.63 5.26 -31.48
C ALA A 96 21.25 4.95 -32.93
N PRO A 97 21.04 5.95 -33.79
CA PRO A 97 21.12 5.73 -35.23
C PRO A 97 22.56 5.98 -35.67
N GLN A 98 23.19 4.89 -36.13
CA GLN A 98 24.40 4.95 -36.93
C GLN A 98 24.13 5.75 -38.21
N THR A 99 24.95 6.77 -38.50
CA THR A 99 25.00 7.36 -39.84
C THR A 99 26.44 7.44 -40.34
N HIS A 100 26.62 6.75 -41.46
CA HIS A 100 27.79 6.59 -42.30
C HIS A 100 28.71 7.81 -42.39
N GLN A 101 30.03 7.58 -42.28
CA GLN A 101 31.01 8.42 -42.96
C GLN A 101 31.59 7.64 -44.14
N VAL A 102 31.16 8.11 -45.32
CA VAL A 102 31.55 7.67 -46.65
C VAL A 102 33.01 8.05 -46.92
N GLU A 103 33.77 7.06 -47.40
CA GLU A 103 35.09 7.21 -47.97
C GLU A 103 35.12 8.31 -49.05
N ARG A 104 36.05 9.26 -48.92
CA ARG A 104 36.55 10.05 -50.05
C ARG A 104 38.04 9.75 -50.21
N GLY A 105 38.36 8.96 -51.23
CA GLY A 105 39.71 8.92 -51.78
C GLY A 105 40.04 10.20 -52.54
N THR A 106 41.32 10.55 -52.61
CA THR A 106 42.06 10.67 -53.88
C THR A 106 43.54 10.97 -53.63
N ALA A 107 44.36 10.38 -54.49
CA ALA A 107 45.81 10.29 -54.43
C ALA A 107 46.55 11.62 -54.58
N GLY A 108 47.74 11.70 -53.97
CA GLY A 108 48.79 12.67 -54.23
C GLY A 108 50.15 11.99 -54.02
N ASN A 109 51.01 12.11 -55.01
CA ASN A 109 52.14 11.23 -55.35
C ASN A 109 53.50 11.74 -54.80
N HIS A 110 54.44 10.81 -54.62
CA HIS A 110 55.88 10.90 -54.95
C HIS A 110 56.93 11.53 -54.01
N GLY A 111 58.08 10.82 -53.90
CA GLY A 111 59.43 11.33 -53.57
C GLY A 111 60.00 10.78 -52.24
N GLU A 112 60.56 9.57 -52.18
CA GLU A 112 61.97 9.21 -52.47
C GLU A 112 63.03 9.87 -51.56
N SER A 113 63.65 9.09 -50.66
CA SER A 113 65.11 8.87 -50.57
C SER A 113 65.56 8.44 -49.17
N ASP A 114 66.03 7.20 -49.14
CA ASP A 114 67.14 6.70 -48.35
C ASP A 114 68.22 7.75 -48.01
N ARG A 115 68.66 7.82 -46.75
CA ARG A 115 70.09 7.70 -46.40
C ARG A 115 70.36 7.77 -44.89
N ALA A 116 71.17 6.80 -44.48
CA ALA A 116 71.86 6.69 -43.21
C ALA A 116 72.79 7.86 -42.89
N GLN A 117 72.94 8.12 -41.59
CA GLN A 117 74.23 8.36 -40.93
C GLN A 117 74.11 8.07 -39.44
#